data_AF-A0A6V7WLW3-F1
#
_entry.id   AF-A0A6V7WLW3-F1
#
_cell.length_a   1.000
_cell.length_b   1.000
_cell.length_c   1.000
_cell.angle_alpha   90.00
_cell.angle_beta   90.00
_cell.angle_gamma   90.00
#
_symmetry.space_group_name_H-M   'P 1'
#
loop_
_entity.id
_entity.type
_entity.pdbx_description
1 polymer ?
#
loop_
_entity_poly.entity_id
_entity_poly.type
_entity_poly.pdbx_seq_one_letter_code
_entity_poly.pdbx_strand_id
1 'polypeptide(L)'
;MLFTFCLLLIMFGIITAKTQCNDCLVECNDKGILISSPEKIDKYEICCSDGPCTTHSRVDQFQFEINKEILVTHHHCEVNFWSKTKNILKYEVKCEPSDACKLIPCYFCLERMINHTCSPFISLFLIACSTIAISFFVCLLCCILKNTFKLISCCFPRKIKSRNLSRNKKRWALRKRLLVLVIFFIKVSNGEIISRTARTETCFRKNGQIDCSWNFVETLTMTDNKERQTIVLKDNKNKILGQINLTPEGFKMKCEPIVEKYLRSYEVKI
;
A
#
# COMPACT_ATOMS: atom_id res chain seq x y z
N MET A 1 9.82 29.10 16.68
CA MET A 1 11.15 28.45 16.66
C MET A 1 11.11 26.91 16.64
N LEU A 2 10.11 26.23 17.25
CA LEU A 2 9.99 24.76 17.09
C LEU A 2 9.66 24.31 15.66
N PHE A 3 8.87 25.09 14.90
CA PHE A 3 8.49 24.75 13.52
C PHE A 3 9.68 24.77 12.53
N THR A 4 10.67 25.63 12.76
CA THR A 4 11.87 25.74 11.93
C THR A 4 12.90 24.65 12.22
N PHE A 5 12.98 24.16 13.47
CA PHE A 5 13.84 23.04 13.84
C PHE A 5 13.35 21.70 13.28
N CYS A 6 12.02 21.53 13.15
CA CYS A 6 11.43 20.33 12.55
C CYS A 6 11.74 20.22 11.05
N LEU A 7 11.79 21.35 10.33
CA LEU A 7 12.14 21.40 8.90
C LEU A 7 13.62 21.02 8.62
N LEU A 8 14.54 21.31 9.54
CA LEU A 8 15.97 21.04 9.37
C LEU A 8 16.35 19.57 9.61
N LEU A 9 15.65 18.84 10.48
CA LEU A 9 15.90 17.42 10.72
C LEU A 9 15.35 16.51 9.60
N ILE A 10 14.42 16.99 8.77
CA ILE A 10 13.81 16.23 7.67
C ILE A 10 14.73 16.15 6.44
N MET A 11 15.70 17.06 6.30
CA MET A 11 16.57 17.13 5.11
C MET A 11 17.79 16.19 5.14
N PHE A 12 18.12 15.60 6.29
CA PHE A 12 19.21 14.64 6.41
C PHE A 12 18.70 13.21 6.19
N GLY A 13 18.30 12.92 4.95
CA GLY A 13 18.10 11.56 4.49
C GLY A 13 19.43 10.80 4.52
N ILE A 14 19.46 9.65 5.20
CA ILE A 14 20.62 8.77 5.26
C ILE A 14 20.88 8.23 3.85
N ILE A 15 21.98 8.66 3.24
CA ILE A 15 22.43 8.15 1.94
C ILE A 15 23.08 6.79 2.20
N THR A 16 22.34 5.71 1.96
CA THR A 16 22.92 4.37 1.91
C THR A 16 23.66 4.21 0.58
N ALA A 17 24.99 4.11 0.62
CA ALA A 17 25.79 3.79 -0.55
C ALA A 17 25.49 2.36 -0.98
N LYS A 18 24.94 2.19 -2.19
CA LYS A 18 24.74 0.87 -2.80
C LYS A 18 26.12 0.38 -3.28
N THR A 19 26.55 -0.79 -2.82
CA THR A 19 27.77 -1.44 -3.33
C THR A 19 27.56 -1.82 -4.79
N GLN A 20 28.19 -1.07 -5.69
CA GLN A 20 28.14 -1.30 -7.13
C GLN A 20 29.22 -2.32 -7.50
N CYS A 21 28.83 -3.40 -8.17
CA CYS A 21 29.75 -4.43 -8.65
C CYS A 21 30.07 -4.15 -10.12
N ASN A 22 31.32 -3.78 -10.43
CA ASN A 22 31.68 -3.33 -11.79
C ASN A 22 31.74 -4.47 -12.84
N ASP A 23 31.82 -5.74 -12.43
CA ASP A 23 31.98 -6.90 -13.32
C ASP A 23 30.94 -8.02 -13.07
N CYS A 24 29.79 -7.69 -12.47
CA CYS A 24 28.75 -8.68 -12.22
C CYS A 24 27.95 -9.00 -13.50
N LEU A 25 27.91 -10.27 -13.90
CA LEU A 25 27.10 -10.74 -15.03
C LEU A 25 25.59 -10.62 -14.79
N VAL A 26 25.17 -10.62 -13.51
CA VAL A 26 23.77 -10.52 -13.09
C VAL A 26 23.72 -9.58 -11.89
N GLU A 27 22.90 -8.53 -11.96
CA GLU A 27 22.73 -7.53 -10.90
C GLU A 27 21.24 -7.23 -10.68
N CYS A 28 20.82 -7.15 -9.41
CA CYS A 28 19.47 -6.70 -9.05
C CYS A 28 19.40 -5.17 -9.11
N ASN A 29 18.42 -4.64 -9.84
CA ASN A 29 18.09 -3.22 -9.85
C ASN A 29 16.65 -2.99 -9.40
N ASP A 30 16.28 -1.71 -9.23
CA ASP A 30 14.98 -1.32 -8.70
C ASP A 30 13.81 -1.67 -9.66
N LYS A 31 14.07 -2.15 -10.87
CA LYS A 31 13.08 -2.57 -11.87
C LYS A 31 13.12 -4.07 -12.19
N GLY A 32 14.08 -4.82 -11.65
CA GLY A 32 14.30 -6.22 -11.99
C GLY A 32 15.77 -6.61 -12.00
N ILE A 33 16.18 -7.36 -13.02
CA ILE A 33 17.54 -7.91 -13.11
C ILE A 33 18.23 -7.38 -14.36
N LEU A 34 19.40 -6.79 -14.17
CA LEU A 34 20.32 -6.42 -15.24
C LEU A 34 21.25 -7.60 -15.51
N ILE A 35 21.26 -8.08 -16.75
CA ILE A 35 22.11 -9.17 -17.20
C ILE A 35 23.11 -8.61 -18.20
N SER A 36 24.40 -8.78 -17.90
CA SER A 36 25.51 -8.48 -18.80
C SER A 36 26.00 -9.81 -19.38
N SER A 37 25.84 -9.99 -20.69
CA SER A 37 26.18 -11.24 -21.37
C SER A 37 27.66 -11.28 -21.76
N PRO A 38 28.40 -12.36 -21.47
CA PRO A 38 29.70 -12.62 -22.08
C PRO A 38 29.56 -12.92 -23.58
N GLU A 39 30.67 -12.77 -24.33
CA GLU A 39 30.72 -12.85 -25.80
C GLU A 39 30.33 -14.21 -26.43
N LYS A 40 30.18 -15.28 -25.64
CA LYS A 40 29.99 -16.66 -26.12
C LYS A 40 28.63 -17.28 -25.76
N ILE A 41 27.61 -16.46 -25.53
CA ILE A 41 26.27 -16.91 -25.15
C ILE A 41 25.29 -16.73 -26.29
N ASP A 42 24.47 -17.75 -26.55
CA ASP A 42 23.47 -17.72 -27.63
C ASP A 42 22.08 -17.30 -27.11
N LYS A 43 21.73 -17.77 -25.91
CA LYS A 43 20.46 -17.44 -25.24
C LYS A 43 20.61 -17.55 -23.72
N TYR A 44 19.76 -16.84 -22.99
CA TYR A 44 19.62 -17.00 -21.55
C TYR A 44 18.15 -17.22 -21.18
N GLU A 45 17.94 -17.98 -20.11
CA GLU A 45 16.65 -18.33 -19.56
C GLU A 45 16.58 -17.81 -18.12
N ILE A 46 15.54 -17.06 -17.81
CA ILE A 46 15.37 -16.38 -16.53
C ILE A 46 14.12 -16.95 -15.88
N CYS A 47 14.28 -17.50 -14.68
CA CYS A 47 13.22 -18.06 -13.88
C CYS A 47 13.18 -17.32 -12.54
N CYS A 48 12.20 -16.44 -12.34
CA CYS A 48 11.97 -15.75 -11.08
C CYS A 48 10.87 -16.45 -10.27
N SER A 49 10.93 -16.31 -8.94
CA SER A 49 10.02 -16.95 -7.98
C SER A 49 8.55 -16.88 -8.42
N ASP A 50 7.88 -18.03 -8.43
CA ASP A 50 6.48 -18.28 -8.81
C ASP A 50 6.05 -17.84 -10.23
N GLY A 51 6.97 -17.35 -11.06
CA GLY A 51 6.71 -16.93 -12.43
C GLY A 51 7.12 -17.97 -13.49
N PRO A 52 6.56 -17.90 -14.71
CA PRO A 52 7.04 -18.69 -15.83
C PRO A 52 8.47 -18.26 -16.21
N CYS A 53 9.31 -19.24 -16.58
CA CYS A 53 10.62 -18.95 -17.12
C CYS A 53 10.50 -18.30 -18.50
N THR A 54 11.25 -17.22 -18.73
CA THR A 54 11.34 -16.57 -20.05
C THR A 54 12.69 -16.83 -20.67
N THR A 55 12.72 -17.06 -21.98
CA THR A 55 13.96 -17.23 -22.74
C THR A 55 14.17 -16.05 -23.67
N HIS A 56 15.39 -15.52 -23.69
CA HIS A 56 15.78 -14.39 -24.53
C HIS A 56 17.04 -14.75 -25.32
N SER A 57 17.09 -14.27 -26.56
CA SER A 57 18.27 -14.38 -27.42
C SER A 57 19.38 -13.42 -26.98
N ARG A 58 20.61 -13.69 -27.41
CA ARG A 58 21.80 -12.88 -27.11
C ARG A 58 21.57 -11.37 -27.29
N VAL A 59 21.82 -10.63 -26.22
CA VAL A 59 22.01 -9.17 -26.19
C VAL A 59 23.14 -8.90 -25.20
N ASP A 60 24.05 -7.98 -25.51
CA ASP A 60 25.24 -7.71 -24.66
C ASP A 60 24.84 -7.22 -23.26
N GLN A 61 23.80 -6.39 -23.19
CA GLN A 61 23.14 -6.01 -21.94
C GLN A 61 21.62 -6.10 -22.10
N PHE A 62 20.96 -6.72 -21.13
CA PHE A 62 19.53 -6.86 -21.11
C PHE A 62 18.98 -6.58 -19.71
N GLN A 63 17.93 -5.79 -19.65
CA GLN A 63 17.20 -5.54 -18.43
C GLN A 63 15.91 -6.37 -18.44
N PHE A 64 15.85 -7.39 -17.60
CA PHE A 64 14.65 -8.15 -17.35
C PHE A 64 13.76 -7.41 -16.35
N GLU A 65 12.65 -6.86 -16.82
CA GLU A 65 11.68 -6.19 -15.96
C GLU A 65 10.83 -7.22 -15.21
N ILE A 66 10.86 -7.15 -13.88
CA ILE A 66 10.06 -7.99 -13.01
C ILE A 66 8.78 -7.25 -12.64
N ASN A 67 7.67 -7.98 -12.50
CA ASN A 67 6.42 -7.40 -12.03
C ASN A 67 6.60 -6.70 -10.68
N LYS A 68 6.04 -5.50 -10.54
CA LYS A 68 6.18 -4.66 -9.34
C LYS A 68 5.73 -5.36 -8.05
N GLU A 69 4.76 -6.27 -8.16
CA GLU A 69 4.26 -7.08 -7.05
C GLU A 69 5.31 -8.03 -6.46
N ILE A 70 6.22 -8.54 -7.31
CA ILE A 70 7.33 -9.41 -6.89
C ILE A 70 8.50 -8.56 -6.39
N LEU A 71 8.72 -7.38 -6.97
CA LEU A 71 9.80 -6.47 -6.57
C LEU A 71 9.67 -5.96 -5.13
N VAL A 72 8.45 -5.86 -4.59
CA VAL A 72 8.22 -5.43 -3.19
C VAL A 72 8.48 -6.52 -2.16
N THR A 73 8.72 -7.77 -2.59
CA THR A 73 9.04 -8.90 -1.72
C THR A 73 10.45 -9.43 -1.96
N HIS A 74 10.96 -10.21 -1.01
CA HIS A 74 12.18 -10.96 -1.22
C HIS A 74 11.92 -11.97 -2.35
N HIS A 75 12.71 -11.89 -3.40
CA HIS A 75 12.56 -12.77 -4.54
C HIS A 75 13.90 -13.36 -4.95
N HIS A 76 13.82 -14.58 -5.43
CA HIS A 76 14.93 -15.35 -5.94
C HIS A 76 14.72 -15.58 -7.44
N CYS A 77 15.77 -15.37 -8.22
CA CYS A 77 15.77 -15.64 -9.63
C CYS A 77 16.98 -16.50 -10.02
N GLU A 78 16.74 -17.41 -10.95
CA GLU A 78 17.75 -18.25 -11.58
C GLU A 78 17.95 -17.78 -13.02
N VAL A 79 19.21 -17.55 -13.40
CA VAL A 79 19.59 -17.19 -14.76
C VAL A 79 20.46 -18.30 -15.33
N ASN A 80 19.93 -18.99 -16.33
CA ASN A 80 20.60 -20.07 -17.06
C ASN A 80 21.11 -19.55 -18.40
N PHE A 81 22.40 -19.73 -18.63
CA PHE A 81 23.10 -19.24 -19.80
C PHE A 81 23.43 -20.42 -20.73
N TRP A 82 22.95 -20.34 -21.96
CA TRP A 82 23.07 -21.42 -22.94
C TRP A 82 23.97 -21.01 -24.10
N SER A 83 24.85 -21.92 -24.52
CA SER A 83 25.42 -21.89 -25.87
C SER A 83 25.05 -23.17 -26.60
N LYS A 84 24.56 -22.99 -27.82
CA LYS A 84 24.00 -24.01 -28.68
C LYS A 84 22.86 -24.72 -27.95
N THR A 85 23.13 -25.91 -27.43
CA THR A 85 22.18 -26.79 -26.73
C THR A 85 22.62 -27.15 -25.31
N LYS A 86 23.74 -26.58 -24.83
CA LYS A 86 24.26 -26.88 -23.49
C LYS A 86 24.15 -25.66 -22.59
N ASN A 87 23.66 -25.87 -21.37
CA ASN A 87 23.72 -24.88 -20.30
C ASN A 87 25.18 -24.82 -19.84
N ILE A 88 25.80 -23.63 -19.95
CA ILE A 88 27.20 -23.42 -19.58
C ILE A 88 27.30 -22.86 -18.17
N LEU A 89 26.42 -21.93 -17.82
CA LEU A 89 26.51 -21.14 -16.59
C LEU A 89 25.12 -21.00 -15.98
N LYS A 90 25.04 -21.24 -14.67
CA LYS A 90 23.83 -21.02 -13.89
C LYS A 90 24.15 -20.05 -12.76
N TYR A 91 23.38 -18.97 -12.68
CA TYR A 91 23.49 -17.98 -11.62
C TYR A 91 22.22 -17.97 -10.80
N GLU A 92 22.40 -17.96 -9.48
CA GLU A 92 21.34 -17.79 -8.51
C GLU A 92 21.46 -16.40 -7.90
N VAL A 93 20.44 -15.57 -8.04
CA VAL A 93 20.43 -14.22 -7.49
C VAL A 93 19.26 -14.05 -6.53
N LYS A 94 19.58 -13.56 -5.33
CA LYS A 94 18.60 -13.17 -4.31
C LYS A 94 18.54 -11.66 -4.28
N CYS A 95 17.39 -11.10 -4.63
CA CYS A 95 17.17 -9.67 -4.65
C CYS A 95 16.43 -9.23 -3.39
N GLU A 96 16.92 -8.16 -2.77
CA GLU A 96 16.23 -7.51 -1.66
C GLU A 96 14.95 -6.80 -2.16
N PRO A 97 13.91 -6.72 -1.30
CA PRO A 97 12.69 -6.00 -1.64
C PRO A 97 13.00 -4.53 -1.95
N SER A 98 12.48 -4.08 -3.08
CA SER A 98 12.53 -2.67 -3.48
C SER A 98 11.48 -1.88 -2.73
N ASP A 99 11.84 -0.66 -2.34
CA ASP A 99 10.91 0.29 -1.76
C ASP A 99 9.77 0.57 -2.75
N ALA A 100 8.53 0.27 -2.36
CA ALA A 100 7.33 0.46 -3.15
C ALA A 100 7.21 1.90 -3.70
N CYS A 101 7.76 2.89 -2.97
CA CYS A 101 7.73 4.29 -3.38
C CYS A 101 8.70 4.62 -4.52
N LYS A 102 9.77 3.84 -4.70
CA LYS A 102 10.69 3.96 -5.85
C LYS A 102 10.11 3.34 -7.12
N LEU A 103 9.22 2.35 -6.98
CA LEU A 103 8.55 1.67 -8.10
C LEU A 103 7.47 2.53 -8.79
N ILE A 104 7.10 3.68 -8.20
CA ILE A 104 6.20 4.67 -8.79
C ILE A 104 7.05 5.65 -9.61
N PRO A 105 7.03 5.58 -10.96
CA PRO A 105 7.98 6.29 -11.82
C PRO A 105 7.77 7.82 -11.85
N CYS A 106 6.71 8.31 -11.21
CA CYS A 106 6.33 9.72 -11.20
C CYS A 106 6.57 10.36 -9.83
N TYR A 107 7.08 11.60 -9.85
CA TYR A 107 7.23 12.42 -8.64
C TYR A 107 5.91 13.13 -8.29
N PHE A 108 5.20 13.65 -9.30
CA PHE A 108 3.90 14.31 -9.16
C PHE A 108 2.82 13.55 -9.93
N CYS A 109 2.21 12.56 -9.28
CA CYS A 109 1.08 11.81 -9.83
C CYS A 109 0.12 11.40 -8.72
N LEU A 110 -1.13 11.18 -9.08
CA LEU A 110 -2.19 10.88 -8.13
C LEU A 110 -1.88 9.63 -7.30
N GLU A 111 -1.31 8.59 -7.93
CA GLU A 111 -0.90 7.34 -7.28
C GLU A 111 0.09 7.59 -6.13
N ARG A 112 1.11 8.43 -6.35
CA ARG A 112 2.09 8.79 -5.31
C ARG A 112 1.51 9.73 -4.25
N MET A 113 0.65 10.67 -4.63
CA MET A 113 0.05 11.64 -3.71
C MET A 113 -0.98 11.01 -2.75
N ILE A 114 -1.72 10.01 -3.23
CA ILE A 114 -2.68 9.25 -2.41
C ILE A 114 -1.94 8.28 -1.48
N ASN A 115 -0.76 7.80 -1.87
CA ASN A 115 0.04 6.92 -1.03
C ASN A 115 0.77 7.71 0.08
N HIS A 116 0.14 7.76 1.26
CA HIS A 116 0.66 8.46 2.44
C HIS A 116 2.06 8.03 2.87
N THR A 117 2.46 6.78 2.61
CA THR A 117 3.82 6.29 2.89
C THR A 117 4.85 6.95 1.99
N CYS A 118 4.51 7.20 0.71
CA CYS A 118 5.44 7.71 -0.29
C CYS A 118 5.53 9.23 -0.35
N SER A 119 4.51 9.94 0.13
CA SER A 119 4.52 11.40 0.19
C SER A 119 3.73 11.92 1.40
N PRO A 120 4.23 11.69 2.63
CA PRO A 120 3.50 12.02 3.85
C PRO A 120 3.16 13.51 3.93
N PHE A 121 4.05 14.39 3.46
CA PHE A 121 3.83 15.83 3.46
C PHE A 121 2.71 16.26 2.51
N ILE A 122 2.67 15.71 1.29
CA ILE A 122 1.61 16.04 0.33
C ILE A 122 0.27 15.50 0.84
N SER A 123 0.24 14.28 1.37
CA SER A 123 -0.98 13.71 1.93
C SER A 123 -1.48 14.52 3.13
N LEU A 124 -0.61 14.93 4.06
CA LEU A 124 -0.96 15.81 5.17
C LEU A 124 -1.48 17.17 4.68
N PHE A 125 -0.85 17.75 3.67
CA PHE A 125 -1.30 19.00 3.06
C PHE A 125 -2.68 18.85 2.43
N LEU A 126 -2.94 17.77 1.68
CA LEU A 126 -4.26 17.50 1.10
C LEU A 126 -5.34 17.29 2.17
N ILE A 127 -5.00 16.61 3.28
CA ILE A 127 -5.90 16.44 4.43
C ILE A 127 -6.16 17.81 5.09
N ALA A 128 -5.15 18.65 5.26
CA ALA A 128 -5.31 20.00 5.80
C ALA A 128 -6.19 20.88 4.89
N CYS A 129 -5.94 20.89 3.58
CA CYS A 129 -6.75 21.64 2.63
C CYS A 129 -8.21 21.16 2.59
N SER A 130 -8.43 19.85 2.57
CA SER A 130 -9.78 19.29 2.56
C SER A 130 -10.55 19.58 3.86
N THR A 131 -9.90 19.51 5.02
CA THR A 131 -10.53 19.85 6.30
C THR A 131 -10.91 21.34 6.39
N ILE A 132 -10.06 22.26 5.91
CA ILE A 132 -10.38 23.69 5.83
C ILE A 132 -11.55 23.92 4.86
N ALA A 133 -11.53 23.31 3.68
CA ALA A 133 -12.59 23.44 2.70
C ALA A 133 -13.95 22.93 3.24
N ILE A 134 -13.96 21.78 3.90
CA ILE A 134 -15.16 21.23 4.54
C ILE A 134 -15.65 22.16 5.65
N SER A 135 -14.76 22.68 6.50
CA SER A 135 -15.12 23.62 7.57
C SER A 135 -15.77 24.89 7.00
N PHE A 136 -15.17 25.47 5.95
CA PHE A 136 -15.70 26.63 5.26
C PHE A 136 -17.08 26.36 4.64
N PHE A 137 -17.23 25.22 3.97
CA PHE A 137 -18.51 24.80 3.37
C PHE A 137 -19.61 24.63 4.41
N VAL A 138 -19.30 24.00 5.55
CA VAL A 138 -20.24 23.85 6.69
C VAL A 138 -20.62 25.22 7.27
N CYS A 139 -19.66 26.14 7.40
CA CYS A 139 -19.92 27.51 7.82
C CYS A 139 -20.87 28.25 6.86
N LEU A 140 -20.63 28.15 5.54
CA LEU A 140 -21.50 28.75 4.52
C LEU A 140 -22.92 28.18 4.58
N LEU A 141 -23.08 26.85 4.63
CA LEU A 141 -24.38 26.22 4.79
C LEU A 141 -25.10 26.69 6.06
N CYS A 142 -24.38 26.80 7.17
CA CYS A 142 -24.95 27.32 8.42
C CYS A 142 -25.42 28.78 8.30
N CYS A 143 -24.70 29.62 7.56
CA CYS A 143 -25.08 31.00 7.30
C CYS A 143 -26.33 31.10 6.41
N ILE A 144 -26.39 30.31 5.33
CA ILE A 144 -27.55 30.24 4.43
C ILE A 144 -28.79 29.80 5.19
N LEU A 145 -28.70 28.71 5.96
CA LEU A 145 -29.81 28.19 6.76
C LEU A 145 -30.31 29.22 7.80
N LYS A 146 -29.42 29.98 8.43
CA LYS A 146 -29.86 31.05 9.36
C LYS A 146 -30.64 32.15 8.65
N ASN A 147 -30.24 32.50 7.43
CA ASN A 147 -30.89 33.58 6.68
C ASN A 147 -32.26 33.15 6.14
N THR A 148 -32.40 31.91 5.67
CA THR A 148 -33.69 31.36 5.25
C THR A 148 -34.68 31.27 6.41
N PHE A 149 -34.22 30.89 7.62
CA PHE A 149 -35.06 30.92 8.83
C PHE A 149 -35.50 32.34 9.23
N LYS A 150 -34.69 33.37 8.93
CA LYS A 150 -35.03 34.78 9.22
C LYS A 150 -36.09 35.31 8.25
N LEU A 151 -36.01 34.95 6.97
CA LEU A 151 -37.01 35.26 5.94
C LEU A 151 -38.37 34.59 6.21
N ILE A 152 -38.37 33.30 6.58
CA ILE A 152 -39.61 32.57 6.93
C ILE A 152 -40.27 33.16 8.19
N SER A 153 -39.48 33.72 9.11
CA SER A 153 -40.01 34.40 10.30
C SER A 153 -40.68 35.75 10.02
N CYS A 154 -40.42 36.38 8.87
CA CYS A 154 -41.09 37.63 8.47
C CYS A 154 -42.46 37.39 7.85
N CYS A 155 -42.66 36.26 7.15
CA CYS A 155 -43.94 35.95 6.48
C CYS A 155 -44.99 35.30 7.40
N PHE A 156 -44.61 34.84 8.59
CA PHE A 156 -45.54 34.35 9.62
C PHE A 156 -45.44 35.22 10.89
N PRO A 157 -46.28 36.27 11.03
CA PRO A 157 -46.32 37.09 12.24
C PRO A 157 -46.91 36.25 13.38
N ARG A 158 -46.04 35.53 14.11
CA ARG A 158 -46.42 34.84 15.33
C ARG A 158 -46.58 35.87 16.45
N LYS A 159 -47.83 36.13 16.85
CA LYS A 159 -48.19 36.71 18.16
C LYS A 159 -47.69 35.77 19.27
N ILE A 160 -46.43 35.88 19.69
CA ILE A 160 -45.93 35.18 20.88
C ILE A 160 -45.68 36.22 21.97
N LYS A 161 -46.65 36.29 22.89
CA LYS A 161 -46.49 36.92 24.21
C LYS A 161 -45.42 36.15 24.99
N SER A 162 -44.36 36.87 25.36
CA SER A 162 -43.54 36.77 26.57
C SER A 162 -43.30 35.38 27.21
N ARG A 163 -42.02 34.98 27.35
CA ARG A 163 -41.29 35.01 28.65
C ARG A 163 -39.88 34.41 28.53
N ASN A 164 -38.97 35.05 29.24
CA ASN A 164 -37.49 35.04 29.13
C ASN A 164 -36.73 33.75 29.48
N LEU A 165 -37.30 32.54 29.43
CA LEU A 165 -36.61 31.32 29.93
C LEU A 165 -35.97 30.39 28.89
N SER A 166 -36.07 30.66 27.58
CA SER A 166 -35.80 29.64 26.54
C SER A 166 -34.52 29.85 25.70
N ARG A 167 -33.76 30.94 25.92
CA ARG A 167 -32.54 31.20 25.12
C ARG A 167 -31.39 30.20 25.37
N ASN A 168 -31.33 29.56 26.56
CA ASN A 168 -30.33 28.53 26.84
C ASN A 168 -30.64 27.16 26.20
N LYS A 169 -31.91 26.74 26.10
CA LYS A 169 -32.26 25.43 25.49
C LYS A 169 -31.86 25.33 24.01
N LYS A 170 -31.97 26.42 23.24
CA LYS A 170 -31.56 26.43 21.81
C LYS A 170 -30.03 26.34 21.61
N ARG A 171 -29.23 26.96 22.48
CA ARG A 171 -27.75 26.84 22.43
C ARG A 171 -27.26 25.43 22.78
N TRP A 172 -27.94 24.74 23.69
CA TRP A 172 -27.63 23.35 24.05
C TRP A 172 -27.94 22.35 22.93
N ALA A 173 -29.03 22.55 22.18
CA ALA A 173 -29.36 21.70 21.04
C ALA A 173 -28.33 21.79 19.90
N LEU A 174 -27.78 22.99 19.64
CA LEU A 174 -26.75 23.18 18.62
C LEU A 174 -25.41 22.53 19.00
N ARG A 175 -25.00 22.65 20.28
CA ARG A 175 -23.79 21.99 20.80
C ARG A 175 -23.88 20.47 20.71
N LYS A 176 -25.05 19.87 21.02
CA LYS A 176 -25.28 18.43 20.85
C LYS A 176 -25.13 17.96 19.39
N ARG A 177 -25.68 18.71 18.42
CA ARG A 177 -25.55 18.34 16.99
C ARG A 177 -24.11 18.41 16.48
N LEU A 178 -23.35 19.41 16.93
CA LEU A 178 -21.94 19.57 16.54
C LEU A 178 -21.06 18.46 17.13
N LEU A 179 -21.34 18.06 18.38
CA LEU A 179 -20.65 16.97 19.05
C LEU A 179 -20.96 15.61 18.40
N VAL A 180 -22.20 15.38 17.94
CA VAL A 180 -22.56 14.18 17.16
C VAL A 180 -21.84 14.12 15.81
N LEU A 181 -21.72 15.25 15.10
CA LEU A 181 -20.95 15.31 13.85
C LEU A 181 -19.46 14.99 14.06
N VAL A 182 -18.85 15.56 15.10
CA VAL A 182 -17.44 15.27 15.44
C VAL A 182 -17.23 13.78 15.77
N ILE A 183 -18.13 13.18 16.55
CA ILE A 183 -18.07 11.72 16.83
C ILE A 183 -18.24 10.90 15.55
N PHE A 184 -19.11 11.32 14.63
CA PHE A 184 -19.32 10.63 13.35
C PHE A 184 -18.06 10.68 12.47
N PHE A 185 -17.40 11.84 12.38
CA PHE A 185 -16.12 11.96 11.64
C PHE A 185 -14.99 11.15 12.27
N ILE A 186 -14.89 11.10 13.61
CA ILE A 186 -13.91 10.27 14.30
C ILE A 186 -14.16 8.78 14.01
N LYS A 187 -15.43 8.34 14.04
CA LYS A 187 -15.80 6.95 13.72
C LYS A 187 -15.51 6.57 12.27
N VAL A 188 -15.72 7.47 11.31
CA VAL A 188 -15.40 7.22 9.89
C VAL A 188 -13.89 7.12 9.66
N SER A 189 -13.06 7.75 10.50
CA SER A 189 -11.60 7.64 10.40
C SER A 189 -11.03 6.35 11.00
N ASN A 190 -11.81 5.65 11.84
CA ASN A 190 -11.38 4.39 12.42
C ASN A 190 -11.61 3.25 11.43
N GLY A 191 -10.62 3.10 10.54
CA GLY A 191 -10.14 1.80 10.08
C GLY A 191 -11.16 0.88 9.43
N GLU A 192 -11.81 1.32 8.35
CA GLU A 192 -12.18 0.34 7.34
C GLU A 192 -10.88 -0.19 6.75
N ILE A 193 -10.67 -1.51 6.89
CA ILE A 193 -9.56 -2.22 6.28
C ILE A 193 -9.79 -2.11 4.78
N ILE A 194 -9.13 -1.14 4.14
CA ILE A 194 -9.12 -1.01 2.70
C ILE A 194 -8.30 -2.20 2.19
N SER A 195 -8.97 -3.31 1.83
CA SER A 195 -8.30 -4.36 1.08
C SER A 195 -7.89 -3.74 -0.26
N ARG A 196 -6.59 -3.67 -0.50
CA ARG A 196 -6.08 -3.29 -1.82
C ARG A 196 -6.13 -4.54 -2.67
N THR A 197 -7.02 -4.53 -3.64
CA THR A 197 -7.11 -5.57 -4.66
C THR A 197 -6.28 -5.12 -5.87
N ALA A 198 -5.22 -5.85 -6.17
CA ALA A 198 -4.50 -5.74 -7.44
C ALA A 198 -5.01 -6.83 -8.40
N ARG A 199 -5.25 -6.44 -9.66
CA ARG A 199 -5.71 -7.33 -10.71
C ARG A 199 -4.71 -7.29 -11.85
N THR A 200 -4.16 -8.44 -12.21
CA THR A 200 -3.33 -8.60 -13.40
C THR A 200 -3.98 -9.58 -14.37
N GLU A 201 -3.91 -9.27 -15.65
CA GLU A 201 -4.44 -10.10 -16.74
C GLU A 201 -3.29 -10.43 -17.67
N THR A 202 -3.05 -11.71 -17.90
CA THR A 202 -2.04 -12.21 -18.82
C THR A 202 -2.73 -13.05 -19.88
N CYS A 203 -2.74 -12.57 -21.12
CA CYS A 203 -3.31 -13.29 -22.26
C CYS A 203 -2.20 -13.82 -23.16
N PHE A 204 -2.31 -15.10 -23.51
CA PHE A 204 -1.40 -15.78 -24.42
C PHE A 204 -2.18 -16.30 -25.63
N ARG A 205 -1.61 -16.17 -26.82
CA ARG A 205 -2.20 -16.70 -28.04
C ARG A 205 -1.50 -18.00 -28.41
N LYS A 206 -2.22 -19.11 -28.41
CA LYS A 206 -1.71 -20.44 -28.78
C LYS A 206 -2.62 -21.05 -29.84
N ASN A 207 -2.05 -21.39 -31.00
CA ASN A 207 -2.77 -22.01 -32.12
C ASN A 207 -4.04 -21.26 -32.58
N GLY A 208 -3.99 -19.93 -32.59
CA GLY A 208 -5.14 -19.09 -32.97
C GLY A 208 -6.18 -18.89 -31.87
N GLN A 209 -6.14 -19.68 -30.79
CA GLN A 209 -6.95 -19.52 -29.60
C GLN A 209 -6.26 -18.55 -28.62
N ILE A 210 -7.03 -17.66 -28.01
CA ILE A 210 -6.54 -16.73 -26.97
C ILE A 210 -6.94 -17.33 -25.63
N ASP A 211 -5.94 -17.65 -24.81
CA ASP A 211 -6.12 -18.07 -23.41
C ASP A 211 -5.70 -16.90 -22.51
N CYS A 212 -6.63 -16.40 -21.71
CA CYS A 212 -6.37 -15.36 -20.73
C CYS A 212 -6.40 -15.96 -19.33
N SER A 213 -5.36 -15.68 -18.55
CA SER A 213 -5.32 -15.95 -17.11
C SER A 213 -5.49 -14.63 -16.36
N TRP A 214 -6.33 -14.65 -15.33
CA TRP A 214 -6.51 -13.51 -14.42
C TRP A 214 -5.90 -13.88 -13.07
N ASN A 215 -4.92 -13.09 -12.63
CA ASN A 215 -4.35 -13.21 -11.29
C ASN A 215 -4.90 -12.07 -10.43
N PHE A 216 -5.45 -12.43 -9.27
CA PHE A 216 -5.97 -11.50 -8.29
C PHE A 216 -5.08 -11.57 -7.04
N VAL A 217 -4.47 -10.46 -6.67
CA VAL A 217 -3.68 -10.34 -5.45
C VAL A 217 -4.45 -9.43 -4.50
N GLU A 218 -4.99 -10.00 -3.43
CA GLU A 218 -5.68 -9.25 -2.39
C GLU A 218 -4.87 -9.29 -1.10
N THR A 219 -4.47 -8.12 -0.60
CA THR A 219 -3.80 -8.01 0.69
C THR A 219 -4.85 -8.02 1.80
N LEU A 220 -4.90 -9.10 2.57
CA LEU A 220 -5.78 -9.23 3.72
C LEU A 220 -5.06 -8.75 4.97
N THR A 221 -5.63 -7.73 5.64
CA THR A 221 -5.17 -7.37 6.98
C THR A 221 -5.89 -8.27 7.98
N MET A 222 -5.14 -9.11 8.68
CA MET A 222 -5.70 -9.95 9.74
C MET A 222 -6.01 -9.07 10.95
N THR A 223 -7.25 -9.15 11.46
CA THR A 223 -7.64 -8.55 12.74
C THR A 223 -7.59 -9.61 13.85
N ASP A 224 -7.28 -9.19 15.08
CA ASP A 224 -7.13 -10.10 16.23
C ASP A 224 -8.42 -10.87 16.61
N ASN A 225 -9.58 -10.50 16.04
CA ASN A 225 -10.89 -10.94 16.51
C ASN A 225 -11.35 -12.34 16.03
N LYS A 226 -10.48 -13.17 15.43
CA LYS A 226 -10.90 -14.44 14.77
C LYS A 226 -12.07 -14.25 13.78
N GLU A 227 -12.21 -13.03 13.25
CA GLU A 227 -13.31 -12.72 12.35
C GLU A 227 -13.13 -13.49 11.05
N ARG A 228 -14.20 -14.13 10.59
CA ARG A 228 -14.23 -14.81 9.30
C ARG A 228 -14.15 -13.75 8.20
N GLN A 229 -13.11 -13.81 7.37
CA GLN A 229 -12.96 -12.98 6.19
C GLN A 229 -13.52 -13.73 4.98
N THR A 230 -14.37 -13.08 4.18
CA THR A 230 -14.98 -13.66 2.99
C THR A 230 -14.54 -12.88 1.75
N ILE A 231 -13.83 -13.55 0.86
CA ILE A 231 -13.44 -13.05 -0.45
C ILE A 231 -14.50 -13.52 -1.44
N VAL A 232 -15.13 -12.59 -2.15
CA VAL A 232 -16.15 -12.91 -3.16
C VAL A 232 -15.54 -12.75 -4.55
N LEU A 233 -15.44 -13.85 -5.28
CA LEU A 233 -14.99 -13.87 -6.67
C LEU A 233 -16.14 -13.41 -7.56
N LYS A 234 -15.90 -12.36 -8.36
CA LYS A 234 -16.87 -11.81 -9.30
C LYS A 234 -16.30 -11.81 -10.72
N ASP A 235 -17.16 -12.12 -11.68
CA ASP A 235 -16.89 -11.94 -13.11
C ASP A 235 -16.92 -10.45 -13.48
N ASN A 236 -16.45 -10.10 -14.67
CA ASN A 236 -16.47 -8.78 -15.28
C ASN A 236 -17.87 -8.15 -15.35
N LYS A 237 -18.93 -8.98 -15.32
CA LYS A 237 -20.34 -8.54 -15.24
C LYS A 237 -20.85 -8.38 -13.80
N ASN A 238 -19.95 -8.32 -12.82
CA ASN A 238 -20.27 -8.33 -11.38
C ASN A 238 -21.07 -9.55 -10.90
N LYS A 239 -21.11 -10.63 -11.69
CA LYS A 239 -21.78 -11.88 -11.31
C LYS A 239 -20.87 -12.65 -10.36
N ILE A 240 -21.40 -13.07 -9.21
CA ILE A 240 -20.65 -13.87 -8.24
C ILE A 240 -20.35 -15.24 -8.85
N LEU A 241 -19.06 -15.57 -8.96
CA LEU A 241 -18.56 -16.86 -9.43
C LEU A 241 -18.35 -17.83 -8.27
N GLY A 242 -17.98 -17.32 -7.10
CA GLY A 242 -17.73 -18.11 -5.91
C GLY A 242 -17.32 -17.25 -4.72
N GLN A 243 -17.10 -17.89 -3.58
CA GLN A 243 -16.63 -17.22 -2.38
C GLN A 243 -15.61 -18.10 -1.67
N ILE A 244 -14.55 -17.48 -1.15
CA ILE A 244 -13.52 -18.11 -0.33
C ILE A 244 -13.67 -17.55 1.08
N ASN A 245 -13.85 -18.43 2.05
CA ASN A 245 -13.98 -18.05 3.46
C ASN A 245 -12.69 -18.41 4.20
N LEU A 246 -11.98 -17.40 4.69
CA LEU A 246 -10.77 -17.55 5.49
C LEU A 246 -11.14 -17.31 6.95
N THR A 247 -10.84 -18.30 7.80
CA THR A 247 -11.07 -18.18 9.24
C THR A 247 -9.73 -18.40 9.93
N PRO A 248 -9.06 -17.33 10.42
CA PRO A 248 -7.77 -17.49 11.08
C PRO A 248 -7.97 -18.24 12.40
N GLU A 249 -7.29 -19.36 12.58
CA GLU A 249 -7.33 -20.12 13.85
C GLU A 249 -6.57 -19.39 14.97
N GLY A 250 -5.62 -18.54 14.60
CA GLY A 250 -4.79 -17.72 15.49
C GLY A 250 -3.34 -17.67 15.02
N PHE A 251 -2.52 -16.87 15.69
CA PHE A 251 -1.08 -16.80 15.44
C PHE A 251 -0.34 -17.74 16.39
N LYS A 252 0.49 -18.63 15.84
CA LYS A 252 1.44 -19.43 16.60
C LYS A 252 2.83 -18.89 16.36
N MET A 253 3.38 -18.20 17.36
CA MET A 253 4.80 -17.82 17.34
C MET A 253 5.62 -19.00 17.82
N LYS A 254 6.45 -19.57 16.94
CA LYS A 254 7.44 -20.57 17.32
C LYS A 254 8.75 -19.85 17.57
N CYS A 255 9.27 -19.96 18.80
CA CYS A 255 10.62 -19.50 19.10
C CYS A 255 11.60 -20.58 18.65
N GLU A 256 12.51 -20.24 17.74
CA GLU A 256 13.63 -21.09 17.35
C GLU A 256 14.89 -20.55 18.03
N PRO A 257 15.33 -21.16 19.15
CA PRO A 257 16.48 -20.65 19.90
C PRO A 257 17.74 -20.77 19.04
N ILE A 258 18.45 -19.66 18.86
CA ILE A 258 19.73 -19.63 18.13
C ILE A 258 20.83 -20.31 18.96
N VAL A 259 20.77 -20.17 20.29
CA VAL A 259 21.72 -20.78 21.22
C VAL A 259 20.99 -21.19 22.49
N GLU A 260 21.11 -22.45 22.86
CA GLU A 260 20.71 -22.94 24.18
C GLU A 260 21.94 -22.94 25.10
N LYS A 261 21.88 -22.19 26.20
CA LYS A 261 22.91 -22.24 27.25
C LYS A 261 22.31 -22.78 28.53
N TYR A 262 22.87 -23.88 29.00
CA TYR A 262 22.52 -24.48 30.28
C TYR A 262 23.40 -23.83 31.37
N LEU A 263 22.78 -23.01 32.21
CA LEU A 263 23.43 -22.47 33.40
C LEU A 263 23.12 -23.37 34.59
N ARG A 264 24.14 -23.67 35.39
CA ARG A 264 24.00 -24.39 36.66
C ARG A 264 24.41 -23.45 37.79
N SER A 265 23.64 -23.43 38.87
CA SER A 265 24.04 -22.73 40.09
C SER A 265 25.10 -23.57 40.82
N TYR A 266 26.15 -22.90 41.29
CA TYR A 266 27.17 -23.49 42.16
C TYR A 266 27.25 -22.65 43.43
N GLU A 267 27.22 -23.30 44.58
CA GLU A 267 27.49 -22.66 45.87
C GLU A 267 28.99 -22.77 46.14
N VAL A 268 29.67 -21.62 46.27
CA VAL A 268 31.08 -21.59 46.67
C VAL A 268 31.12 -21.66 48.19
N LYS A 269 31.58 -22.79 48.72
CA LYS A 269 31.93 -22.90 50.14
C LYS A 269 33.20 -22.09 50.38
N ILE A 270 33.07 -20.99 51.10
CA ILE A 270 34.17 -20.20 51.67
C ILE A 270 34.58 -20.84 52.99
#